data_AF-A0A3L7D829-F1
#
_entry.id   AF-A0A3L7D829-F1
#
_cell.length_a   1.000
_cell.length_b   1.000
_cell.length_c   1.000
_cell.angle_alpha   90.00
_cell.angle_beta   90.00
_cell.angle_gamma   90.00
#
_symmetry.space_group_name_H-M   'P 1'
#
loop_
_entity.id
_entity.type
_entity.pdbx_description
1 polymer ?
#
loop_
_entity_poly.entity_id
_entity_poly.type
_entity_poly.pdbx_seq_one_letter_code
_entity_poly.pdbx_strand_id
1 'polypeptide(L)'
;MRRFRRRREKTGYKSFYSLSREPFAKETDPSEAYQGASFQEALRALEYVKRTRGIGLLIGEPGAGKTFALRALKESLKPSWYHVVYFPLSTGGVMDFYRGLALGLGEEPTYRKVNLFRQIPQ
;
A
#
# COMPACT_ATOMS: atom_id res chain seq x y z
N MET A 1 -25.31 -34.69 -4.86
CA MET A 1 -24.14 -33.89 -4.40
C MET A 1 -24.55 -32.43 -4.20
N ARG A 2 -24.56 -31.96 -2.95
CA ARG A 2 -24.97 -30.60 -2.56
C ARG A 2 -23.81 -29.62 -2.79
N ARG A 3 -23.95 -28.65 -3.70
CA ARG A 3 -23.05 -27.48 -3.74
C ARG A 3 -23.60 -26.42 -2.79
N PHE A 4 -22.84 -26.13 -1.74
CA PHE A 4 -23.07 -25.07 -0.75
C PHE A 4 -23.20 -23.71 -1.45
N ARG A 5 -24.45 -23.26 -1.65
CA ARG A 5 -24.77 -21.89 -2.03
C ARG A 5 -24.60 -21.02 -0.78
N ARG A 6 -23.44 -20.37 -0.65
CA ARG A 6 -23.14 -19.42 0.43
C ARG A 6 -24.19 -18.30 0.40
N ARG A 7 -25.16 -18.38 1.31
CA ARG A 7 -26.25 -17.41 1.49
C ARG A 7 -25.62 -16.07 1.87
N ARG A 8 -25.63 -15.08 0.98
CA ARG A 8 -25.34 -13.69 1.37
C ARG A 8 -26.55 -13.20 2.16
N GLU A 9 -26.52 -13.36 3.48
CA GLU A 9 -27.34 -12.54 4.37
C GLU A 9 -26.76 -11.13 4.37
N LYS A 10 -27.11 -10.35 3.35
CA LYS A 10 -27.12 -8.89 3.46
C LYS A 10 -28.52 -8.52 3.94
N THR A 11 -28.65 -7.60 4.91
CA THR A 11 -29.72 -6.57 5.05
C THR A 11 -30.15 -6.27 6.51
N GLY A 12 -29.71 -6.99 7.54
CA GLY A 12 -30.11 -6.68 8.93
C GLY A 12 -29.51 -5.38 9.48
N TYR A 13 -28.20 -5.37 9.75
CA TYR A 13 -27.55 -4.26 10.45
C TYR A 13 -27.44 -2.97 9.60
N LYS A 14 -27.20 -3.08 8.29
CA LYS A 14 -27.06 -1.90 7.41
C LYS A 14 -28.37 -1.12 7.32
N SER A 15 -29.50 -1.82 7.22
CA SER A 15 -30.82 -1.18 7.22
C SER A 15 -31.19 -0.63 8.60
N PHE A 16 -30.86 -1.36 9.67
CA PHE A 16 -31.12 -0.91 11.05
C PHE A 16 -30.38 0.39 11.40
N TYR A 17 -29.13 0.52 10.97
CA TYR A 17 -28.30 1.71 11.21
C TYR A 17 -28.31 2.73 10.06
N SER A 18 -29.16 2.55 9.04
CA SER A 18 -29.23 3.42 7.86
C SER A 18 -27.87 3.65 7.16
N LEU A 19 -27.02 2.62 7.14
CA LEU A 19 -25.68 2.70 6.57
C LEU A 19 -25.73 2.51 5.06
N SER A 20 -25.21 3.49 4.31
CA SER A 20 -25.11 3.44 2.85
C SER A 20 -24.13 2.36 2.36
N ARG A 21 -23.17 1.97 3.20
CA ARG A 21 -22.16 0.94 2.90
C ARG A 21 -21.68 0.22 4.16
N GLU A 22 -20.77 -0.72 3.96
CA GLU A 22 -20.08 -1.36 5.09
C GLU A 22 -19.19 -0.35 5.81
N PRO A 23 -19.43 -0.10 7.11
CA PRO A 23 -18.51 0.73 7.89
C PRO A 23 -17.22 -0.06 8.15
N PHE A 24 -16.08 0.63 8.22
CA PHE A 24 -14.77 0.04 8.51
C PHE A 24 -14.31 -1.05 7.54
N ALA A 25 -14.67 -0.94 6.26
CA ALA A 25 -14.14 -1.83 5.24
C ALA A 25 -12.60 -1.78 5.23
N LYS A 26 -11.97 -2.95 5.03
CA LYS A 26 -10.51 -3.11 5.02
C LYS A 26 -9.82 -2.21 3.98
N GLU A 27 -10.54 -1.90 2.91
CA GLU A 27 -10.17 -0.92 1.90
C GLU A 27 -10.98 0.35 2.15
N THR A 28 -10.48 1.19 3.06
CA THR A 28 -10.98 2.55 3.24
C THR A 28 -10.28 3.44 2.22
N ASP A 29 -11.05 4.28 1.53
CA ASP A 29 -10.51 5.27 0.60
C ASP A 29 -9.64 6.25 1.37
N PRO A 30 -8.37 6.48 0.98
CA PRO A 30 -7.54 7.51 1.59
C PRO A 30 -8.19 8.91 1.61
N SER A 31 -9.12 9.21 0.70
CA SER A 31 -9.85 10.48 0.71
C SER A 31 -10.76 10.65 1.92
N GLU A 32 -11.15 9.55 2.56
CA GLU A 32 -12.01 9.50 3.74
C GLU A 32 -11.21 9.38 5.04
N ALA A 33 -9.90 9.53 4.95
CA ALA A 33 -9.01 9.50 6.09
C ALA A 33 -9.44 10.50 7.17
N TYR A 34 -9.48 10.02 8.41
CA TYR A 34 -9.60 10.90 9.57
C TYR A 34 -8.35 11.78 9.68
N GLN A 35 -8.53 13.10 9.56
CA GLN A 35 -7.45 14.09 9.50
C GLN A 35 -6.92 14.47 10.89
N GLY A 36 -6.60 13.47 11.71
CA GLY A 36 -6.00 13.66 13.03
C GLY A 36 -4.58 14.24 12.95
N ALA A 37 -4.13 14.87 14.04
CA ALA A 37 -2.81 15.51 14.10
C ALA A 37 -1.66 14.54 13.78
N SER A 38 -1.69 13.32 14.33
CA SER A 38 -0.68 12.29 14.09
C SER A 38 -0.63 11.80 12.64
N PHE A 39 -1.79 11.67 11.99
CA PHE A 39 -1.86 11.29 10.58
C PHE A 39 -1.28 12.39 9.69
N GLN A 40 -1.62 13.64 9.98
CA GLN A 40 -1.10 14.81 9.28
C GLN A 40 0.43 14.96 9.46
N GLU A 41 0.95 14.71 10.66
CA GLU A 41 2.39 14.67 10.93
C GLU A 41 3.10 13.58 10.13
N ALA A 42 2.55 12.36 10.13
CA ALA A 42 3.10 11.24 9.35
C ALA A 42 3.14 11.56 7.85
N LEU A 43 2.07 12.17 7.31
CA LEU A 43 2.04 12.60 5.90
C LEU A 43 3.08 13.68 5.60
N ARG A 44 3.27 14.67 6.48
CA ARG A 44 4.31 15.69 6.31
C ARG A 44 5.72 15.10 6.32
N ALA A 45 5.99 14.14 7.21
CA ALA A 45 7.27 13.44 7.24
C ALA A 45 7.50 12.63 5.96
N LEU A 46 6.49 11.94 5.45
CA LEU A 46 6.55 11.21 4.19
C LEU A 46 6.77 12.14 2.98
N GLU A 47 6.08 13.28 2.96
CA GLU A 47 6.25 14.29 1.91
C GLU A 47 7.66 14.92 1.94
N TYR A 48 8.21 15.12 3.13
CA TYR A 48 9.61 15.53 3.30
C TYR A 48 10.58 14.50 2.70
N VAL A 49 10.39 13.21 3.00
CA VAL A 49 11.22 12.12 2.45
C VAL A 49 11.12 12.07 0.93
N LYS A 50 9.90 12.23 0.37
CA LYS A 50 9.70 12.34 -1.08
C LYS A 50 10.52 13.48 -1.67
N ARG A 51 10.47 14.67 -1.06
CA ARG A 51 11.17 15.86 -1.54
C ARG A 51 12.69 15.71 -1.48
N THR A 52 13.22 15.14 -0.41
CA THR A 52 14.67 14.94 -0.24
C THR A 52 15.22 13.75 -1.00
N ARG A 53 14.35 12.88 -1.54
CA ARG A 53 14.71 11.63 -2.23
C ARG A 53 15.55 10.70 -1.33
N GLY A 54 15.28 10.74 -0.03
CA GLY A 54 15.97 9.95 0.99
C GLY A 54 15.24 8.67 1.36
N ILE A 55 15.78 7.98 2.37
CA ILE A 55 15.15 6.82 3.01
C ILE A 55 14.36 7.30 4.23
N GLY A 56 13.11 6.87 4.34
CA GLY A 56 12.23 7.19 5.47
C GLY A 56 11.85 5.93 6.26
N LEU A 57 11.76 6.07 7.58
CA LEU A 57 11.29 5.02 8.49
C LEU A 57 10.06 5.51 9.25
N LEU A 58 8.93 4.81 9.09
CA LEU A 58 7.68 5.13 9.78
C LEU A 58 7.41 4.08 10.87
N ILE A 59 7.47 4.51 12.14
CA ILE A 59 7.31 3.66 13.32
C ILE A 59 5.99 3.97 14.02
N GLY A 60 5.41 2.98 14.69
CA GLY A 60 4.24 3.13 15.54
C GLY A 60 3.71 1.79 15.99
N GLU A 61 2.66 1.78 16.79
CA GLU A 61 2.03 0.55 17.28
C GLU A 61 1.21 -0.17 16.18
N PRO A 62 0.94 -1.48 16.32
CA PRO A 62 -0.02 -2.17 15.45
C PRO A 62 -1.37 -1.42 15.42
N GLY A 63 -1.92 -1.21 14.22
CA GLY A 63 -3.17 -0.46 14.07
C GLY A 63 -3.03 1.07 14.05
N ALA A 64 -1.85 1.65 14.28
CA ALA A 64 -1.62 3.10 14.25
C ALA A 64 -1.71 3.77 12.86
N GLY A 65 -2.17 3.05 11.83
CA GLY A 65 -2.40 3.62 10.49
C GLY A 65 -1.15 3.77 9.60
N LYS A 66 0.00 3.16 9.93
CA LYS A 66 1.23 3.23 9.11
C LYS A 66 1.03 2.88 7.63
N THR A 67 0.45 1.70 7.38
CA THR A 67 0.15 1.24 6.01
C THR A 67 -0.88 2.15 5.34
N PHE A 68 -1.83 2.69 6.11
CA PHE A 68 -2.84 3.60 5.59
C PHE A 68 -2.23 4.95 5.19
N ALA A 69 -1.31 5.50 5.97
CA ALA A 69 -0.56 6.72 5.63
C ALA A 69 0.28 6.55 4.35
N LEU A 70 0.94 5.41 4.16
CA LEU A 70 1.67 5.11 2.91
C LEU A 70 0.74 5.01 1.70
N ARG A 71 -0.46 4.43 1.87
CA ARG A 71 -1.48 4.40 0.80
C ARG A 71 -2.01 5.80 0.48
N ALA A 72 -2.25 6.62 1.49
CA ALA A 72 -2.66 8.01 1.29
C ALA A 72 -1.61 8.84 0.57
N LEU A 73 -0.32 8.64 0.90
CA LEU A 73 0.77 9.24 0.14
C LEU A 73 0.73 8.78 -1.32
N LYS A 74 0.68 7.46 -1.56
CA LYS A 74 0.62 6.88 -2.92
C LYS A 74 -0.52 7.49 -3.75
N GLU A 75 -1.71 7.62 -3.17
CA GLU A 75 -2.89 8.17 -3.87
C GLU A 75 -2.73 9.66 -4.22
N SER A 76 -1.96 10.40 -3.42
CA SER A 76 -1.64 11.81 -3.73
C SER A 76 -0.58 11.98 -4.84
N LEU A 77 0.13 10.91 -5.21
CA LEU A 77 1.14 10.95 -6.28
C LEU A 77 0.48 10.85 -7.65
N LYS A 78 0.88 11.74 -8.57
CA LYS A 78 0.46 11.67 -9.97
C LYS A 78 1.15 10.48 -10.67
N PRO A 79 0.41 9.52 -11.24
CA PRO A 79 1.00 8.35 -11.89
C PRO A 79 1.92 8.68 -13.07
N SER A 80 1.74 9.83 -13.71
CA SER A 80 2.60 10.28 -14.83
C SER A 80 4.00 10.75 -14.39
N TRP A 81 4.20 11.01 -13.09
CA TRP A 81 5.45 11.56 -12.56
C TRP A 81 6.14 10.57 -11.61
N TYR A 82 5.37 9.65 -11.02
CA TYR A 82 5.85 8.72 -10.00
C TYR A 82 5.45 7.30 -10.33
N HIS A 83 6.43 6.41 -10.28
CA HIS A 83 6.22 4.97 -10.33
C HIS A 83 6.40 4.38 -8.94
N VAL A 84 5.31 3.86 -8.35
CA VAL A 84 5.34 3.34 -6.97
C VAL A 84 5.43 1.82 -6.98
N VAL A 85 6.53 1.29 -6.43
CA VAL A 85 6.71 -0.15 -6.24
C VAL A 85 6.46 -0.51 -4.77
N TYR A 86 5.53 -1.42 -4.52
CA TYR A 86 5.16 -1.86 -3.17
C TYR A 86 5.72 -3.26 -2.86
N PHE A 87 6.42 -3.38 -1.73
CA PHE A 87 7.00 -4.64 -1.26
C PHE A 87 6.35 -5.08 0.06
N PRO A 88 5.41 -6.04 0.05
CA PRO A 88 4.80 -6.56 1.28
C PRO A 88 5.67 -7.60 2.01
N LEU A 89 6.71 -8.13 1.35
CA LEU A 89 7.52 -9.23 1.88
C LEU A 89 8.59 -8.71 2.84
N SER A 90 8.52 -9.14 4.10
CA SER A 90 9.50 -8.83 5.15
C SER A 90 10.66 -9.83 5.24
N THR A 91 10.55 -10.98 4.57
CA THR A 91 11.41 -12.16 4.81
C THR A 91 12.25 -12.55 3.57
N GLY A 92 12.33 -11.68 2.56
CA GLY A 92 13.10 -11.92 1.34
C GLY A 92 14.58 -11.57 1.50
N GLY A 93 15.43 -12.29 0.77
CA GLY A 93 16.84 -11.93 0.63
C GLY A 93 17.05 -10.79 -0.37
N VAL A 94 18.30 -10.35 -0.52
CA VAL A 94 18.69 -9.30 -1.48
C VAL A 94 18.22 -9.60 -2.91
N MET A 95 18.27 -10.87 -3.32
CA MET A 95 17.82 -11.28 -4.66
C MET A 95 16.30 -11.14 -4.83
N ASP A 96 15.51 -11.42 -3.80
CA ASP A 96 14.05 -11.28 -3.85
C ASP A 96 13.66 -9.81 -3.98
N PHE A 97 14.39 -8.91 -3.31
CA PHE A 97 14.23 -7.47 -3.48
C PHE A 97 14.51 -7.03 -4.92
N TYR A 98 15.66 -7.40 -5.49
CA TYR A 98 15.99 -7.01 -6.88
C TYR A 98 15.00 -7.58 -7.89
N ARG A 99 14.56 -8.83 -7.71
CA ARG A 99 13.56 -9.45 -8.59
C ARG A 99 12.21 -8.77 -8.46
N GLY A 100 11.77 -8.49 -7.23
CA GLY A 100 10.54 -7.75 -6.99
C GLY A 100 10.60 -6.33 -7.54
N LEU A 101 11.76 -5.68 -7.53
CA LEU A 101 11.96 -4.36 -8.13
C LEU A 101 11.86 -4.40 -9.65
N ALA A 102 12.53 -5.36 -10.30
CA ALA A 102 12.41 -5.56 -11.74
C ALA A 102 10.95 -5.82 -12.15
N LEU A 103 10.26 -6.74 -11.45
CA LEU A 103 8.82 -6.99 -11.67
C LEU A 103 7.99 -5.74 -11.43
N GLY A 104 8.29 -4.99 -10.38
CA GLY A 104 7.62 -3.74 -10.04
C GLY A 104 7.76 -2.69 -11.13
N LEU A 105 8.90 -2.66 -11.84
CA LEU A 105 9.18 -1.77 -12.96
C LEU A 105 8.61 -2.28 -14.30
N GLY A 106 8.03 -3.48 -14.34
CA GLY A 106 7.47 -4.08 -15.56
C GLY A 106 8.46 -4.93 -16.36
N GLU A 107 9.64 -5.21 -15.81
CA GLU A 107 10.68 -6.04 -16.43
C GLU A 107 10.55 -7.52 -16.03
N GLU A 108 10.98 -8.43 -16.90
CA GLU A 108 11.15 -9.84 -16.53
C GLU A 108 12.51 -10.06 -15.83
N PRO A 109 12.51 -10.50 -14.55
CA PRO A 109 13.73 -10.59 -13.77
C PRO A 109 14.66 -11.70 -14.29
N THR A 110 15.89 -11.34 -14.63
CA THR A 110 16.92 -12.32 -14.99
C THR A 110 17.45 -13.10 -13.78
N TYR A 111 17.93 -14.32 -14.02
CA TYR A 111 18.41 -15.20 -12.95
C TYR A 111 19.74 -14.75 -12.34
N ARG A 112 20.64 -14.19 -13.16
CA ARG A 112 21.98 -13.75 -12.74
C ARG A 112 21.91 -12.36 -12.11
N LYS A 113 22.42 -12.22 -10.89
CA LYS A 113 22.46 -10.95 -10.13
C LYS A 113 23.03 -9.77 -10.91
N VAL A 114 24.12 -9.99 -11.66
CA VAL A 114 24.77 -8.93 -12.46
C VAL A 114 23.86 -8.41 -13.56
N ASN A 115 23.10 -9.29 -14.21
CA ASN A 115 22.17 -8.91 -15.26
C ASN A 115 20.97 -8.17 -14.65
N LEU A 116 20.45 -8.68 -13.54
CA LEU A 116 19.34 -8.09 -12.81
C LEU A 116 19.66 -6.67 -12.31
N PHE A 117 20.88 -6.45 -11.82
CA PHE A 117 21.36 -5.12 -11.44
C PHE A 117 21.40 -4.15 -12.63
N ARG A 118 21.80 -4.63 -13.81
CA ARG A 118 21.82 -3.82 -15.05
C ARG A 118 20.45 -3.54 -15.64
N GLN A 119 19.44 -4.35 -15.31
CA GLN A 119 18.05 -4.15 -15.78
C GLN A 119 17.35 -3.00 -15.05
N ILE A 120 17.80 -2.62 -13.86
CA ILE A 120 17.17 -1.56 -13.06
C ILE A 120 17.80 -0.22 -13.47
N PRO A 121 17.03 0.71 -14.06
CA PRO A 121 17.53 2.03 -14.42
C PRO A 121 18.02 2.78 -13.17
N GLN A 122 19.10 3.57 -13.31
CA GLN A 122 19.60 4.46 -12.26
C GLN A 122 18.85 5.79 -12.23
#